data_AF-A0A7V7T547-F1
#
_entry.id   AF-A0A7V7T547-F1
#
_cell.length_a   1.000
_cell.length_b   1.000
_cell.length_c   1.000
_cell.angle_alpha   90.00
_cell.angle_beta   90.00
_cell.angle_gamma   90.00
#
_symmetry.space_group_name_H-M   'P 1'
#
loop_
_entity.id
_entity.type
_entity.pdbx_description
1 polymer ?
#
loop_
_entity_poly.entity_id
_entity_poly.type
_entity_poly.pdbx_seq_one_letter_code
_entity_poly.pdbx_strand_id
1 'polypeptide(L)'
;MGPQNQGDPGTHIQFYIELANILSTDNGSGAPGDDPQIKPILIWAQGATKTNSKQGAFSTLIREYTHEQGVMHYKERFTDFDIPGQVSEMQEASNEIARRAFTQMKDDLNWRVQSIEEIANQDAVGVGDVLFDFILNDTINSGLNNNGGNNAAWSGVPFFSSFDDRNGVYPADETWRLIGADQNAVLDNLDDLRNVLYSHHAFNYGVVKSIETGGRMLIDEESWGELKVDVRTYLEVAMYSGRYDNTFATTMRDQVAEQAAQPSVLYGVTDTVNLIKSAK
;
A
#
# COMPACT_ATOMS: atom_id res chain seq x y z
N MET A 1 14.78 -14.96 -15.04
CA MET A 1 15.35 -15.11 -13.69
C MET A 1 14.38 -14.44 -12.74
N GLY A 2 13.95 -15.10 -11.67
CA GLY A 2 13.05 -14.48 -10.68
C GLY A 2 13.79 -13.88 -9.50
N PRO A 3 13.10 -13.11 -8.63
CA PRO A 3 13.69 -12.48 -7.46
C PRO A 3 14.26 -13.52 -6.47
N GLN A 4 15.35 -13.18 -5.80
CA GLN A 4 16.00 -13.96 -4.77
C GLN A 4 15.57 -13.45 -3.39
N ASN A 5 15.27 -14.38 -2.48
CA ASN A 5 15.05 -14.03 -1.08
C ASN A 5 16.42 -13.90 -0.38
N GLN A 6 17.05 -12.73 -0.51
CA GLN A 6 18.23 -12.36 0.28
C GLN A 6 17.83 -11.25 1.25
N GLY A 7 17.32 -11.63 2.43
CA GLY A 7 17.05 -10.69 3.52
C GLY A 7 17.56 -11.28 4.83
N ASP A 8 18.32 -10.48 5.58
CA ASP A 8 18.58 -10.71 7.00
C ASP A 8 17.26 -10.93 7.75
N PRO A 9 17.27 -11.65 8.89
CA PRO A 9 16.07 -11.87 9.70
C PRO A 9 15.51 -10.51 10.16
N GLY A 10 14.47 -10.03 9.48
CA GLY A 10 13.78 -8.80 9.87
C GLY A 10 13.04 -8.07 8.75
N THR A 11 13.54 -8.06 7.51
CA THR A 11 12.91 -7.29 6.41
C THR A 11 13.09 -7.94 5.03
N HIS A 12 12.00 -8.20 4.31
CA HIS A 12 12.01 -8.77 2.94
C HIS A 12 12.15 -7.70 1.82
N ILE A 13 12.83 -6.59 2.11
CA ILE A 13 12.98 -5.43 1.21
C ILE A 13 13.57 -5.85 -0.15
N GLN A 14 14.59 -6.70 -0.13
CA GLN A 14 15.32 -7.11 -1.35
C GLN A 14 14.42 -7.84 -2.35
N PHE A 15 13.47 -8.66 -1.87
CA PHE A 15 12.49 -9.31 -2.73
C PHE A 15 11.69 -8.30 -3.56
N TYR A 16 11.16 -7.27 -2.91
CA TYR A 16 10.38 -6.22 -3.57
C TYR A 16 11.22 -5.35 -4.49
N ILE A 17 12.45 -5.02 -4.10
CA ILE A 17 13.39 -4.27 -4.97
C ILE A 17 13.66 -5.05 -6.25
N GLU A 18 13.97 -6.34 -6.14
CA GLU A 18 14.24 -7.17 -7.31
C GLU A 18 13.02 -7.33 -8.20
N LEU A 19 11.84 -7.54 -7.61
CA LEU A 19 10.58 -7.59 -8.37
C LEU A 19 10.34 -6.27 -9.12
N ALA A 20 10.45 -5.13 -8.44
CA ALA A 20 10.28 -3.82 -9.07
C ALA A 20 11.30 -3.57 -10.19
N ASN A 21 12.56 -4.00 -10.01
CA ASN A 21 13.59 -3.91 -11.04
C ASN A 21 13.27 -4.77 -12.27
N ILE A 22 12.83 -6.02 -12.07
CA ILE A 22 12.41 -6.91 -13.15
C ILE A 22 11.26 -6.28 -13.95
N LEU A 23 10.28 -5.70 -13.26
CA LEU A 23 9.11 -5.11 -13.90
C LEU A 23 9.40 -3.77 -14.58
N SER A 24 10.43 -3.02 -14.16
CA SER A 24 10.77 -1.71 -14.72
C SER A 24 11.90 -1.73 -15.76
N THR A 25 12.59 -2.85 -15.92
CA THR A 25 13.71 -2.96 -16.87
C THR A 25 13.20 -3.25 -18.27
N ASP A 26 13.41 -2.33 -19.21
CA ASP A 26 13.22 -2.57 -20.64
C ASP A 26 14.38 -3.42 -21.19
N ASN A 27 14.04 -4.56 -21.79
CA ASN A 27 14.98 -5.49 -22.41
C ASN A 27 15.00 -5.40 -23.95
N GLY A 28 14.46 -4.32 -24.52
CA GLY A 28 14.36 -4.07 -25.96
C GLY A 28 12.96 -4.29 -26.54
N SER A 29 11.96 -4.53 -25.70
CA SER A 29 10.55 -4.75 -26.08
C SER A 29 9.57 -3.83 -25.34
N GLY A 30 10.07 -2.85 -24.59
CA GLY A 30 9.32 -2.07 -23.60
C GLY A 30 9.48 -2.66 -22.20
N ALA A 31 9.38 -1.81 -21.17
CA ALA A 31 9.41 -2.28 -19.79
C ALA A 31 8.09 -3.01 -19.47
N PRO A 32 8.12 -4.18 -18.78
CA PRO A 32 6.89 -4.89 -18.42
C PRO A 32 5.86 -4.02 -17.69
N GLY A 33 6.31 -3.11 -16.82
CA GLY A 33 5.47 -2.19 -16.06
C GLY A 33 4.82 -1.07 -16.87
N ASP A 34 5.11 -0.96 -18.17
CA ASP A 34 4.35 -0.12 -19.09
C ASP A 34 3.05 -0.81 -19.54
N ASP A 35 2.96 -2.14 -19.42
CA ASP A 35 1.72 -2.87 -19.62
C ASP A 35 0.72 -2.46 -18.53
N PRO A 36 -0.49 -1.99 -18.91
CA PRO A 36 -1.58 -1.71 -17.99
C PRO A 36 -1.72 -2.80 -16.92
N GLN A 37 -1.79 -4.08 -17.27
CA GLN A 37 -2.03 -5.20 -16.35
C GLN A 37 -0.89 -5.45 -15.35
N ILE A 38 0.33 -5.01 -15.67
CA ILE A 38 1.52 -5.23 -14.84
C ILE A 38 1.86 -3.99 -14.00
N LYS A 39 1.45 -2.80 -14.46
CA LYS A 39 1.73 -1.54 -13.77
C LYS A 39 1.27 -1.52 -12.30
N PRO A 40 0.06 -1.99 -11.93
CA PRO A 40 -0.34 -2.09 -10.52
C PRO A 40 0.62 -2.94 -9.67
N ILE A 41 1.16 -4.02 -10.25
CA ILE A 41 2.11 -4.92 -9.56
C ILE A 41 3.43 -4.20 -9.31
N LEU A 42 3.90 -3.41 -10.28
CA LEU A 42 5.08 -2.56 -10.12
C LEU A 42 4.85 -1.53 -9.00
N ILE A 43 3.70 -0.85 -8.99
CA ILE A 43 3.35 0.14 -7.95
C ILE A 43 3.28 -0.53 -6.58
N TRP A 44 2.65 -1.70 -6.47
CA TRP A 44 2.63 -2.49 -5.25
C TRP A 44 4.03 -2.90 -4.80
N ALA A 45 4.88 -3.42 -5.68
CA ALA A 45 6.25 -3.80 -5.32
C ALA A 45 7.06 -2.61 -4.80
N GLN A 46 6.97 -1.45 -5.46
CA GLN A 46 7.61 -0.21 -5.00
C GLN A 46 7.06 0.25 -3.65
N GLY A 47 5.75 0.23 -3.46
CA GLY A 47 5.12 0.57 -2.20
C GLY A 47 5.53 -0.37 -1.07
N ALA A 48 5.53 -1.68 -1.33
CA ALA A 48 5.88 -2.72 -0.37
C ALA A 48 7.36 -2.68 0.02
N THR A 49 8.28 -2.29 -0.88
CA THR A 49 9.66 -1.93 -0.52
C THR A 49 9.67 -0.86 0.55
N LYS A 50 8.92 0.23 0.34
CA LYS A 50 8.89 1.39 1.24
C LYS A 50 8.28 1.07 2.59
N THR A 51 7.14 0.39 2.58
CA THR A 51 6.52 -0.15 3.79
C THR A 51 7.49 -1.08 4.52
N ASN A 52 8.11 -2.07 3.88
CA ASN A 52 9.05 -2.96 4.58
C ASN A 52 10.31 -2.26 5.12
N SER A 53 10.70 -1.13 4.52
CA SER A 53 11.83 -0.31 4.99
C SER A 53 11.46 0.74 6.06
N LYS A 54 10.17 0.89 6.41
CA LYS A 54 9.68 1.94 7.31
C LYS A 54 9.97 3.36 6.82
N GLN A 55 10.07 3.56 5.50
CA GLN A 55 10.51 4.82 4.91
C GLN A 55 9.44 5.46 4.04
N GLY A 56 9.38 6.79 4.09
CA GLY A 56 8.62 7.59 3.16
C GLY A 56 7.15 7.78 3.51
N ALA A 57 6.54 8.75 2.83
CA ALA A 57 5.14 9.10 2.98
C ALA A 57 4.20 7.90 2.72
N PHE A 58 4.52 7.05 1.73
CA PHE A 58 3.72 5.85 1.45
C PHE A 58 3.73 4.85 2.61
N SER A 59 4.90 4.56 3.18
CA SER A 59 4.97 3.70 4.37
C SER A 59 4.19 4.31 5.53
N THR A 60 4.27 5.64 5.74
CA THR A 60 3.50 6.30 6.80
C THR A 60 1.99 6.15 6.58
N LEU A 61 1.50 6.36 5.36
CA LEU A 61 0.07 6.20 5.03
C LEU A 61 -0.44 4.82 5.43
N ILE A 62 0.24 3.76 4.96
CA ILE A 62 -0.16 2.37 5.21
C ILE A 62 -0.13 2.05 6.70
N ARG A 63 0.97 2.41 7.39
CA ARG A 63 1.13 2.10 8.81
C ARG A 63 0.15 2.83 9.72
N GLU A 64 -0.05 4.12 9.49
CA GLU A 64 -0.98 4.92 10.30
C GLU A 64 -2.43 4.56 10.02
N TYR A 65 -2.78 4.20 8.77
CA TYR A 65 -4.09 3.60 8.49
C TYR A 65 -4.29 2.34 9.34
N THR A 66 -3.35 1.40 9.30
CA THR A 66 -3.46 0.12 10.01
C THR A 66 -3.52 0.31 11.53
N HIS A 67 -2.73 1.25 12.08
CA HIS A 67 -2.84 1.62 13.49
C HIS A 67 -4.21 2.19 13.84
N GLU A 68 -4.72 3.13 13.04
CA GLU A 68 -5.99 3.78 13.34
C GLU A 68 -7.15 2.77 13.26
N GLN A 69 -7.08 1.81 12.33
CA GLN A 69 -8.00 0.69 12.29
C GLN A 69 -7.94 -0.16 13.57
N GLY A 70 -6.74 -0.52 14.04
CA GLY A 70 -6.56 -1.22 15.31
C GLY A 70 -7.17 -0.45 16.50
N VAL A 71 -7.00 0.87 16.53
CA VAL A 71 -7.54 1.74 17.59
C VAL A 71 -9.06 1.78 17.55
N MET A 72 -9.65 2.02 16.38
CA MET A 72 -11.10 2.18 16.26
C MET A 72 -11.86 0.87 16.49
N HIS A 73 -11.32 -0.26 16.01
CA HIS A 73 -11.94 -1.57 16.15
C HIS A 73 -11.65 -2.22 17.51
N TYR A 74 -10.40 -2.13 17.98
CA TYR A 74 -9.91 -2.97 19.08
C TYR A 74 -9.37 -2.19 20.27
N LYS A 75 -9.30 -0.85 20.17
CA LYS A 75 -8.66 0.03 21.17
C LYS A 75 -7.20 -0.34 21.40
N GLU A 76 -6.56 -0.85 20.36
CA GLU A 76 -5.20 -1.37 20.40
C GLU A 76 -4.34 -0.67 19.35
N ARG A 77 -3.09 -0.39 19.69
CA ARG A 77 -2.08 0.04 18.71
C ARG A 77 -1.08 -1.08 18.55
N PHE A 78 -0.96 -1.57 17.33
CA PHE A 78 0.11 -2.49 16.96
C PHE A 78 1.48 -1.90 17.27
N THR A 79 2.43 -2.75 17.62
CA THR A 79 3.82 -2.37 17.77
C THR A 79 4.44 -2.13 16.40
N ASP A 80 5.18 -1.02 16.28
CA ASP A 80 5.89 -0.65 15.04
C ASP A 80 7.36 -0.23 15.28
N PHE A 81 7.80 -0.28 16.53
CA PHE A 81 9.19 -0.01 16.91
C PHE A 81 9.97 -1.32 17.00
N ASP A 82 11.18 -1.33 16.44
CA ASP A 82 12.05 -2.50 16.54
C ASP A 82 12.70 -2.52 17.92
N ILE A 83 12.51 -3.62 18.65
CA ILE A 83 13.28 -3.92 19.85
C ILE A 83 14.46 -4.79 19.39
N PRO A 84 15.71 -4.54 19.81
CA PRO A 84 16.84 -5.39 19.43
C PRO A 84 16.54 -6.88 19.69
N GLY A 85 16.56 -7.68 18.62
CA GLY A 85 16.24 -9.11 18.68
C GLY A 85 14.75 -9.47 18.60
N GLN A 86 13.86 -8.51 18.34
CA GLN A 86 12.42 -8.75 18.10
C GLN A 86 11.95 -7.99 16.86
N VAL A 87 11.04 -8.61 16.12
CA VAL A 87 10.34 -8.00 14.99
C VAL A 87 9.04 -7.42 15.51
N SER A 88 8.77 -6.13 15.27
CA SER A 88 7.49 -5.50 15.62
C SER A 88 6.33 -6.14 14.86
N GLU A 89 5.11 -6.13 15.40
CA GLU A 89 3.92 -6.73 14.75
C GLU A 89 3.71 -6.21 13.33
N MET A 90 3.81 -4.89 13.14
CA MET A 90 3.67 -4.25 11.81
C MET A 90 4.74 -4.74 10.81
N GLN A 91 5.94 -5.00 11.30
CA GLN A 91 7.03 -5.52 10.48
C GLN A 91 6.83 -7.01 10.19
N GLU A 92 6.34 -7.79 11.15
CA GLU A 92 6.04 -9.20 10.91
C GLU A 92 4.90 -9.39 9.91
N ALA A 93 3.87 -8.55 9.97
CA ALA A 93 2.80 -8.54 8.98
C ALA A 93 3.35 -8.22 7.58
N SER A 94 4.22 -7.22 7.47
CA SER A 94 4.90 -6.88 6.21
C SER A 94 5.78 -8.02 5.70
N ASN A 95 6.45 -8.73 6.59
CA ASN A 95 7.28 -9.89 6.25
C ASN A 95 6.43 -11.07 5.77
N GLU A 96 5.29 -11.31 6.41
CA GLU A 96 4.39 -12.41 6.05
C GLU A 96 3.79 -12.22 4.65
N ILE A 97 3.39 -11.00 4.29
CA ILE A 97 2.97 -10.66 2.93
C ILE A 97 4.07 -11.04 1.92
N ALA A 98 5.33 -10.70 2.22
CA ALA A 98 6.44 -10.99 1.33
C ALA A 98 6.69 -12.49 1.17
N ARG A 99 6.62 -13.26 2.27
CA ARG A 99 6.77 -14.73 2.23
C ARG A 99 5.70 -15.37 1.37
N ARG A 100 4.45 -14.91 1.48
CA ARG A 100 3.32 -15.41 0.68
C ARG A 100 3.48 -15.08 -0.79
N ALA A 101 3.74 -13.82 -1.11
CA ALA A 101 3.96 -13.38 -2.49
C ALA A 101 5.13 -14.14 -3.13
N PHE A 102 6.26 -14.27 -2.42
CA PHE A 102 7.40 -15.04 -2.91
C PHE A 102 7.06 -16.51 -3.16
N THR A 103 6.44 -17.18 -2.17
CA THR A 103 6.08 -18.61 -2.27
C THR A 103 5.15 -18.87 -3.44
N GLN A 104 4.18 -17.99 -3.69
CA GLN A 104 3.19 -18.22 -4.72
C GLN A 104 3.64 -17.74 -6.12
N MET A 105 4.60 -16.81 -6.21
CA MET A 105 5.32 -16.50 -7.47
C MET A 105 6.30 -17.61 -7.87
N LYS A 106 6.81 -18.35 -6.88
CA LYS A 106 7.72 -19.48 -7.03
C LYS A 106 6.97 -20.80 -6.88
N ASP A 107 6.21 -21.18 -7.89
CA ASP A 107 5.64 -22.52 -7.96
C ASP A 107 6.72 -23.53 -8.38
N ASP A 108 6.61 -24.80 -7.97
CA ASP A 108 7.69 -25.81 -7.80
C ASP A 108 8.71 -25.98 -8.96
N LEU A 109 8.45 -25.44 -10.15
CA LEU A 109 9.38 -25.44 -11.29
C LEU A 109 9.40 -24.15 -12.15
N ASN A 110 8.56 -23.14 -11.88
CA ASN A 110 8.44 -21.96 -12.74
C ASN A 110 8.13 -20.68 -11.97
N TRP A 111 8.73 -19.58 -12.44
CA TRP A 111 8.38 -18.23 -11.99
C TRP A 111 7.19 -17.71 -12.80
N ARG A 112 6.15 -17.25 -12.10
CA ARG A 112 5.07 -16.48 -12.72
C ARG A 112 4.84 -15.17 -11.97
N VAL A 113 4.55 -14.12 -12.72
CA VAL A 113 4.02 -12.89 -12.15
C VAL A 113 2.55 -13.16 -11.79
N GLN A 114 2.17 -12.82 -10.56
CA GLN A 114 0.80 -12.94 -10.08
C GLN A 114 -0.06 -11.81 -10.63
N SER A 115 -1.37 -12.05 -10.76
CA SER A 115 -2.31 -10.96 -10.95
C SER A 115 -2.37 -10.05 -9.71
N ILE A 116 -2.83 -8.82 -9.89
CA ILE A 116 -2.99 -7.88 -8.78
C ILE A 116 -4.03 -8.37 -7.75
N GLU A 117 -5.07 -9.08 -8.17
CA GLU A 117 -6.08 -9.70 -7.29
C GLU A 117 -5.48 -10.82 -6.44
N GLU A 118 -4.64 -11.67 -7.03
CA GLU A 118 -3.93 -12.72 -6.28
C GLU A 118 -3.02 -12.11 -5.21
N ILE A 119 -2.31 -11.02 -5.56
CA ILE A 119 -1.48 -10.26 -4.61
C ILE A 119 -2.35 -9.63 -3.52
N ALA A 120 -3.45 -8.97 -3.88
CA ALA A 120 -4.39 -8.35 -2.93
C ALA A 120 -4.89 -9.36 -1.91
N ASN A 121 -5.28 -10.55 -2.36
CA ASN A 121 -5.72 -11.61 -1.47
C ASN A 121 -4.60 -12.10 -0.54
N GLN A 122 -3.39 -12.33 -1.04
CA GLN A 122 -2.27 -12.74 -0.17
C GLN A 122 -1.88 -11.66 0.85
N ASP A 123 -1.94 -10.41 0.44
CA ASP A 123 -1.64 -9.26 1.27
C ASP A 123 -2.68 -9.14 2.40
N ALA A 124 -3.97 -9.25 2.07
CA ALA A 124 -5.05 -9.32 3.04
C ALA A 124 -4.88 -10.51 4.01
N VAL A 125 -4.59 -11.73 3.51
CA VAL A 125 -4.41 -12.90 4.40
C VAL A 125 -3.21 -12.69 5.33
N GLY A 126 -2.07 -12.24 4.79
CA GLY A 126 -0.84 -12.06 5.57
C GLY A 126 -0.98 -11.03 6.69
N VAL A 127 -1.69 -9.93 6.43
CA VAL A 127 -1.99 -8.94 7.49
C VAL A 127 -2.98 -9.51 8.51
N GLY A 128 -4.02 -10.21 8.05
CA GLY A 128 -5.02 -10.85 8.92
C GLY A 128 -4.40 -11.83 9.91
N ASP A 129 -3.58 -12.74 9.40
CA ASP A 129 -2.95 -13.81 10.19
C ASP A 129 -1.93 -13.28 11.22
N VAL A 130 -1.38 -12.09 11.03
CA VAL A 130 -0.40 -11.51 11.96
C VAL A 130 -1.04 -10.50 12.91
N LEU A 131 -1.78 -9.52 12.39
CA LEU A 131 -2.28 -8.40 13.21
C LEU A 131 -3.65 -8.68 13.82
N PHE A 132 -4.40 -9.65 13.32
CA PHE A 132 -5.81 -9.79 13.66
C PHE A 132 -6.25 -11.22 14.04
N ASP A 133 -5.31 -12.18 14.08
CA ASP A 133 -5.56 -13.61 14.40
C ASP A 133 -6.12 -13.84 15.82
N PHE A 134 -5.90 -12.90 16.75
CA PHE A 134 -6.42 -13.02 18.11
C PHE A 134 -7.95 -12.83 18.22
N ILE A 135 -8.65 -12.53 17.12
CA ILE A 135 -10.06 -12.14 17.11
C ILE A 135 -10.91 -13.21 16.42
N LEU A 136 -11.16 -14.30 17.14
CA LEU A 136 -11.76 -15.53 16.58
C LEU A 136 -13.28 -15.46 16.28
N ASN A 137 -13.97 -14.33 16.49
CA ASN A 137 -15.44 -14.23 16.33
C ASN A 137 -15.92 -12.84 15.87
N ASP A 138 -15.08 -12.05 15.21
CA ASP A 138 -15.47 -10.75 14.68
C ASP A 138 -15.75 -10.84 13.18
N THR A 139 -16.85 -10.23 12.73
CA THR A 139 -17.23 -10.09 11.32
C THR A 139 -16.18 -9.33 10.51
N ILE A 140 -15.28 -8.59 11.17
CA ILE A 140 -14.10 -7.97 10.56
C ILE A 140 -13.10 -9.01 10.04
N ASN A 141 -12.92 -10.15 10.73
CA ASN A 141 -11.93 -11.19 10.39
C ASN A 141 -12.55 -12.55 10.07
N SER A 142 -13.88 -12.65 10.10
CA SER A 142 -14.57 -13.91 9.81
C SER A 142 -14.13 -14.43 8.44
N GLY A 143 -13.52 -15.61 8.42
CA GLY A 143 -13.13 -16.28 7.17
C GLY A 143 -11.64 -16.47 6.90
N LEU A 144 -10.72 -16.36 7.88
CA LEU A 144 -9.28 -16.70 7.70
C LEU A 144 -9.02 -18.17 7.28
N ASN A 145 -10.05 -18.96 6.98
CA ASN A 145 -9.94 -20.22 6.26
C ASN A 145 -9.45 -19.98 4.81
N ASN A 146 -8.12 -19.85 4.66
CA ASN A 146 -7.31 -19.90 3.43
C ASN A 146 -7.63 -18.90 2.30
N ASN A 147 -8.69 -18.11 2.39
CA ASN A 147 -9.11 -17.13 1.37
C ASN A 147 -9.18 -15.68 1.90
N GLY A 148 -8.48 -15.37 2.99
CA GLY A 148 -8.27 -13.99 3.45
C GLY A 148 -9.41 -13.33 4.23
N GLY A 149 -10.54 -14.01 4.41
CA GLY A 149 -11.71 -13.49 5.15
C GLY A 149 -12.20 -12.13 4.67
N ASN A 150 -13.06 -11.48 5.46
CA ASN A 150 -13.45 -10.08 5.20
C ASN A 150 -12.23 -9.16 5.34
N ASN A 151 -11.48 -9.27 6.44
CA ASN A 151 -10.36 -8.40 6.82
C ASN A 151 -10.64 -6.89 6.58
N ALA A 152 -11.75 -6.41 7.15
CA ALA A 152 -12.22 -5.03 6.95
C ALA A 152 -11.26 -3.95 7.50
N ALA A 153 -10.33 -4.33 8.39
CA ALA A 153 -9.33 -3.46 8.98
C ALA A 153 -8.05 -3.33 8.14
N TRP A 154 -7.91 -4.10 7.05
CA TRP A 154 -6.71 -4.10 6.21
C TRP A 154 -6.51 -2.81 5.42
N SER A 155 -5.29 -2.29 5.45
CA SER A 155 -4.86 -1.09 4.71
C SER A 155 -4.87 -1.23 3.20
N GLY A 156 -4.85 -2.46 2.69
CA GLY A 156 -4.89 -2.68 1.26
C GLY A 156 -6.25 -2.45 0.64
N VAL A 157 -7.36 -2.45 1.38
CA VAL A 157 -8.69 -2.16 0.82
C VAL A 157 -8.70 -0.88 -0.02
N PRO A 158 -8.34 0.30 0.50
CA PRO A 158 -8.29 1.53 -0.30
C PRO A 158 -7.20 1.52 -1.37
N PHE A 159 -6.09 0.79 -1.16
CA PHE A 159 -4.97 0.73 -2.09
C PHE A 159 -5.29 -0.13 -3.32
N PHE A 160 -5.74 -1.37 -3.15
CA PHE A 160 -6.04 -2.28 -4.25
C PHE A 160 -7.28 -1.83 -5.02
N SER A 161 -8.32 -1.36 -4.31
CA SER A 161 -9.53 -0.80 -4.95
C SER A 161 -9.26 0.46 -5.76
N SER A 162 -8.10 1.11 -5.56
CA SER A 162 -7.68 2.23 -6.40
C SER A 162 -7.33 1.78 -7.83
N PHE A 163 -6.87 0.55 -7.99
CA PHE A 163 -6.53 0.01 -9.30
C PHE A 163 -7.75 -0.47 -10.07
N ASP A 164 -8.91 -0.64 -9.43
CA ASP A 164 -10.14 -1.03 -10.11
C ASP A 164 -10.45 -0.04 -11.24
N ASP A 165 -10.55 -0.55 -12.46
CA ASP A 165 -11.15 0.20 -13.54
C ASP A 165 -12.52 -0.36 -13.87
N ARG A 166 -13.50 0.55 -13.89
CA ARG A 166 -14.90 0.22 -14.22
C ARG A 166 -15.08 -0.34 -15.64
N ASN A 167 -14.00 -0.45 -16.42
CA ASN A 167 -13.97 -1.04 -17.75
C ASN A 167 -13.51 -2.51 -17.73
N GLY A 168 -13.16 -3.08 -16.58
CA GLY A 168 -12.88 -4.51 -16.38
C GLY A 168 -11.49 -4.97 -16.82
N VAL A 169 -10.52 -4.06 -16.95
CA VAL A 169 -9.10 -4.37 -17.17
C VAL A 169 -8.41 -4.74 -15.85
N TYR A 170 -8.90 -4.21 -14.72
CA TYR A 170 -8.41 -4.48 -13.36
C TYR A 170 -9.57 -4.80 -12.42
N PRO A 171 -9.82 -6.06 -12.05
CA PRO A 171 -10.89 -6.38 -11.12
C PRO A 171 -10.39 -6.39 -9.67
N ALA A 172 -9.61 -5.39 -9.25
CA ALA A 172 -9.05 -5.31 -7.90
C ALA A 172 -9.92 -4.50 -6.92
N ASP A 173 -11.24 -4.47 -7.12
CA ASP A 173 -12.15 -3.87 -6.13
C ASP A 173 -12.20 -4.77 -4.89
N GLU A 174 -11.52 -4.32 -3.83
CA GLU A 174 -11.48 -4.97 -2.53
C GLU A 174 -12.44 -4.30 -1.54
N THR A 175 -13.28 -3.34 -1.97
CA THR A 175 -14.19 -2.61 -1.05
C THR A 175 -15.27 -3.51 -0.45
N TRP A 176 -15.59 -4.62 -1.10
CA TRP A 176 -16.51 -5.63 -0.58
C TRP A 176 -16.06 -6.17 0.79
N ARG A 177 -14.76 -6.18 1.07
CA ARG A 177 -14.17 -6.58 2.35
C ARG A 177 -14.66 -5.76 3.54
N LEU A 178 -15.09 -4.52 3.31
CA LEU A 178 -15.63 -3.65 4.36
C LEU A 178 -17.04 -4.07 4.78
N ILE A 179 -17.78 -4.74 3.90
CA ILE A 179 -19.23 -4.95 4.02
C ILE A 179 -19.64 -6.42 3.92
N GLY A 180 -18.71 -7.35 3.71
CA GLY A 180 -19.03 -8.77 3.66
C GLY A 180 -17.86 -9.66 3.20
N ALA A 181 -18.21 -10.90 2.85
CA ALA A 181 -17.27 -12.00 2.65
C ALA A 181 -16.88 -12.29 1.21
N ASP A 182 -17.55 -11.68 0.24
CA ASP A 182 -17.20 -11.78 -1.16
C ASP A 182 -17.70 -10.57 -1.94
N GLN A 183 -17.34 -10.50 -3.23
CA GLN A 183 -17.67 -9.39 -4.14
C GLN A 183 -19.18 -9.13 -4.35
N ASN A 184 -20.07 -10.06 -3.94
CA ASN A 184 -21.52 -9.87 -3.99
C ASN A 184 -22.08 -9.29 -2.68
N ALA A 185 -21.22 -8.91 -1.74
CA ALA A 185 -21.63 -8.31 -0.48
C ALA A 185 -22.45 -7.04 -0.71
N VAL A 186 -23.47 -6.88 0.12
CA VAL A 186 -24.35 -5.70 0.12
C VAL A 186 -24.34 -5.09 1.51
N LEU A 187 -24.45 -3.77 1.57
CA LEU A 187 -24.60 -3.05 2.83
C LEU A 187 -25.94 -3.42 3.47
N ASP A 188 -25.94 -4.28 4.48
CA ASP A 188 -27.16 -4.82 5.08
C ASP A 188 -27.24 -4.70 6.60
N ASN A 189 -26.14 -4.34 7.26
CA ASN A 189 -26.10 -4.21 8.70
C ASN A 189 -25.28 -2.99 9.17
N LEU A 190 -25.37 -2.69 10.48
CA LEU A 190 -24.69 -1.54 11.08
C LEU A 190 -23.17 -1.73 11.17
N ASP A 191 -22.71 -2.98 11.23
CA ASP A 191 -21.29 -3.33 11.24
C ASP A 191 -20.62 -2.90 9.94
N ASP A 192 -21.26 -3.17 8.80
CA ASP A 192 -20.80 -2.76 7.47
C ASP A 192 -20.61 -1.23 7.39
N LEU A 193 -21.60 -0.47 7.89
CA LEU A 193 -21.53 1.00 7.90
C LEU A 193 -20.40 1.48 8.82
N ARG A 194 -20.21 0.84 9.99
CA ARG A 194 -19.12 1.14 10.91
C ARG A 194 -17.77 0.93 10.22
N ASN A 195 -17.58 -0.21 9.56
CA ASN A 195 -16.33 -0.57 8.89
C ASN A 195 -16.00 0.42 7.75
N VAL A 196 -17.00 0.84 6.96
CA VAL A 196 -16.83 1.89 5.94
C VAL A 196 -16.42 3.23 6.56
N LEU A 197 -17.09 3.65 7.65
CA LEU A 197 -16.77 4.91 8.34
C LEU A 197 -15.37 4.88 8.98
N TYR A 198 -14.98 3.75 9.54
CA TYR A 198 -13.66 3.54 10.12
C TYR A 198 -12.58 3.56 9.04
N SER A 199 -12.77 2.84 7.93
CA SER A 199 -11.87 2.90 6.77
C SER A 199 -11.69 4.33 6.26
N HIS A 200 -12.79 5.08 6.16
CA HIS A 200 -12.73 6.49 5.78
C HIS A 200 -11.92 7.34 6.76
N HIS A 201 -12.15 7.18 8.06
CA HIS A 201 -11.44 7.91 9.10
C HIS A 201 -9.94 7.58 9.10
N ALA A 202 -9.59 6.30 9.11
CA ALA A 202 -8.22 5.81 9.10
C ALA A 202 -7.45 6.30 7.86
N PHE A 203 -8.10 6.29 6.69
CA PHE A 203 -7.49 6.81 5.46
C PHE A 203 -7.17 8.30 5.56
N ASN A 204 -8.11 9.12 6.03
CA ASN A 204 -7.87 10.55 6.19
C ASN A 204 -6.77 10.82 7.22
N TYR A 205 -6.76 10.08 8.33
CA TYR A 205 -5.71 10.18 9.34
C TYR A 205 -4.34 9.83 8.76
N GLY A 206 -4.23 8.70 8.05
CA GLY A 206 -3.01 8.27 7.39
C GLY A 206 -2.51 9.26 6.33
N VAL A 207 -3.41 9.89 5.57
CA VAL A 207 -3.07 10.95 4.60
C VAL A 207 -2.46 12.16 5.28
N VAL A 208 -3.05 12.64 6.38
CA VAL A 208 -2.48 13.78 7.13
C VAL A 208 -1.08 13.43 7.63
N LYS A 209 -0.88 12.22 8.17
CA LYS A 209 0.44 11.76 8.63
C LYS A 209 1.45 11.57 7.50
N SER A 210 1.04 11.06 6.35
CA SER A 210 1.94 10.91 5.21
C SER A 210 2.42 12.26 4.67
N ILE A 211 1.55 13.28 4.68
CA ILE A 211 1.92 14.66 4.31
C ILE A 211 2.92 15.23 5.32
N GLU A 212 2.68 15.06 6.62
CA GLU A 212 3.63 15.49 7.67
C GLU A 212 5.02 14.86 7.45
N THR A 213 5.08 13.55 7.14
CA THR A 213 6.34 12.86 6.83
C THR A 213 6.99 13.37 5.54
N GLY A 214 6.22 13.48 4.46
CA GLY A 214 6.72 13.95 3.15
C GLY A 214 7.25 15.39 3.21
N GLY A 215 6.56 16.26 3.96
CA GLY A 215 7.00 17.64 4.23
C GLY A 215 8.34 17.70 4.95
N ARG A 216 8.61 16.79 5.89
CA ARG A 216 9.91 16.69 6.57
C ARG A 216 11.02 16.25 5.62
N MET A 217 10.75 15.28 4.74
CA MET A 217 11.73 14.79 3.76
C MET A 217 12.13 15.87 2.74
N LEU A 218 11.24 16.81 2.41
CA LEU A 218 11.53 17.96 1.53
C LEU A 218 12.55 18.95 2.13
N ILE A 219 12.71 18.96 3.45
CA ILE A 219 13.60 19.88 4.17
C ILE A 219 15.03 19.29 4.27
N ASP A 220 15.20 17.99 4.00
CA ASP A 220 16.47 17.29 4.08
C ASP A 220 17.09 17.06 2.69
N GLU A 221 18.25 17.67 2.43
CA GLU A 221 18.94 17.61 1.14
C GLU A 221 19.49 16.21 0.78
N GLU A 222 19.72 15.34 1.77
CA GLU A 222 20.18 13.97 1.48
C GLU A 222 19.03 13.06 1.02
N SER A 223 17.77 13.46 1.29
CA SER A 223 16.56 12.67 1.06
C SER A 223 15.91 12.87 -0.32
N TRP A 224 16.42 13.76 -1.18
CA TRP A 224 15.77 14.13 -2.46
C TRP A 224 15.62 12.97 -3.47
N GLY A 225 16.52 11.99 -3.46
CA GLY A 225 16.46 10.83 -4.35
C GLY A 225 15.32 9.88 -3.99
N GLU A 226 15.19 9.58 -2.70
CA GLU A 226 14.15 8.71 -2.15
C GLU A 226 12.78 9.36 -2.19
N LEU A 227 12.73 10.68 -1.94
CA LEU A 227 11.53 11.50 -2.04
C LEU A 227 10.83 11.36 -3.40
N LYS A 228 11.57 11.28 -4.51
CA LYS A 228 10.97 11.17 -5.85
C LYS A 228 10.18 9.88 -6.05
N VAL A 229 10.67 8.78 -5.50
CA VAL A 229 9.98 7.48 -5.60
C VAL A 229 8.80 7.46 -4.63
N ASP A 230 8.98 7.91 -3.40
CA ASP A 230 7.92 7.89 -2.38
C ASP A 230 6.75 8.81 -2.72
N VAL A 231 7.04 10.03 -3.16
CA VAL A 231 6.02 10.96 -3.63
C VAL A 231 5.32 10.38 -4.84
N ARG A 232 6.04 9.82 -5.81
CA ARG A 232 5.42 9.22 -6.99
C ARG A 232 4.46 8.09 -6.61
N THR A 233 4.89 7.11 -5.83
CA THR A 233 4.05 5.96 -5.41
C THR A 233 2.84 6.45 -4.61
N TYR A 234 3.04 7.35 -3.65
CA TYR A 234 1.95 7.95 -2.87
C TYR A 234 0.94 8.68 -3.76
N LEU A 235 1.42 9.51 -4.69
CA LEU A 235 0.57 10.28 -5.59
C LEU A 235 -0.20 9.38 -6.57
N GLU A 236 0.45 8.37 -7.14
CA GLU A 236 -0.20 7.41 -8.02
C GLU A 236 -1.37 6.73 -7.29
N VAL A 237 -1.16 6.24 -6.08
CA VAL A 237 -2.22 5.63 -5.24
C VAL A 237 -3.32 6.63 -4.86
N ALA A 238 -2.96 7.84 -4.45
CA ALA A 238 -3.93 8.87 -4.08
C ALA A 238 -4.82 9.30 -5.26
N MET A 239 -4.26 9.37 -6.48
CA MET A 239 -5.01 9.68 -7.69
C MET A 239 -5.93 8.53 -8.09
N TYR A 240 -5.41 7.30 -8.07
CA TYR A 240 -6.17 6.09 -8.42
C TYR A 240 -7.34 5.87 -7.46
N SER A 241 -7.19 6.21 -6.18
CA SER A 241 -8.27 6.06 -5.19
C SER A 241 -9.37 7.12 -5.30
N GLY A 242 -9.27 8.05 -6.27
CA GLY A 242 -10.24 9.12 -6.49
C GLY A 242 -10.29 10.16 -5.37
N ARG A 243 -9.32 10.14 -4.44
CA ARG A 243 -9.30 10.96 -3.22
C ARG A 243 -8.17 12.00 -3.20
N TYR A 244 -7.83 12.52 -4.36
CA TYR A 244 -7.10 13.78 -4.46
C TYR A 244 -8.04 14.94 -4.05
N ASP A 245 -8.37 15.03 -2.76
CA ASP A 245 -9.32 16.00 -2.24
C ASP A 245 -8.63 17.30 -1.75
N ASN A 246 -9.46 18.29 -1.42
CA ASN A 246 -9.01 19.60 -0.91
C ASN A 246 -8.14 19.52 0.35
N THR A 247 -8.10 18.41 1.09
CA THR A 247 -7.31 18.22 2.30
C THR A 247 -5.82 18.22 1.99
N PHE A 248 -5.38 17.60 0.89
CA PHE A 248 -3.98 17.69 0.42
C PHE A 248 -3.64 19.14 0.07
N ALA A 249 -4.49 19.82 -0.70
CA ALA A 249 -4.30 21.22 -1.08
C ALA A 249 -4.33 22.18 0.12
N THR A 250 -5.12 21.89 1.16
CA THR A 250 -5.26 22.73 2.36
C THR A 250 -4.10 22.48 3.33
N THR A 251 -3.66 21.23 3.51
CA THR A 251 -2.55 20.86 4.41
C THR A 251 -1.20 21.33 3.84
N MET A 252 -1.06 21.34 2.50
CA MET A 252 0.13 21.85 1.82
C MET A 252 0.15 23.38 1.68
N ARG A 253 -1.00 24.06 1.83
CA ARG A 253 -1.10 25.54 1.74
C ARG A 253 -0.35 26.25 2.88
N ASP A 254 -0.24 25.60 4.04
CA ASP A 254 0.38 26.18 5.24
C ASP A 254 1.83 25.68 5.47
N GLN A 255 2.39 24.88 4.56
CA GLN A 255 3.77 24.39 4.61
C GLN A 255 4.59 24.89 3.42
N VAL A 256 5.91 25.04 3.59
CA VAL A 256 6.90 25.47 2.56
C VAL A 256 6.86 24.60 1.28
N ALA A 257 6.14 23.47 1.31
CA ALA A 257 5.97 22.50 0.24
C ALA A 257 5.01 22.92 -0.89
N GLU A 258 4.37 24.09 -0.82
CA GLU A 258 3.46 24.60 -1.86
C GLU A 258 4.10 24.62 -3.26
N GLN A 259 5.39 24.96 -3.38
CA GLN A 259 6.08 25.03 -4.68
C GLN A 259 6.46 23.66 -5.27
N ALA A 260 6.64 22.63 -4.45
CA ALA A 260 7.05 21.30 -4.89
C ALA A 260 5.87 20.40 -5.30
N ALA A 261 4.69 20.63 -4.71
CA ALA A 261 3.53 19.75 -4.85
C ALA A 261 2.35 20.35 -5.61
N GLN A 262 2.24 21.68 -5.73
CA GLN A 262 1.21 22.29 -6.60
C GLN A 262 1.24 21.79 -8.04
N PRO A 263 2.41 21.55 -8.67
CA PRO A 263 2.42 21.07 -10.04
C PRO A 263 1.77 19.68 -10.18
N SER A 264 1.91 18.81 -9.17
CA SER A 264 1.33 17.45 -9.16
C SER A 264 -0.18 17.47 -9.08
N VAL A 265 -0.70 18.44 -8.32
CA VAL A 265 -2.13 18.66 -8.13
C VAL A 265 -2.76 19.27 -9.39
N LEU A 266 -2.04 20.11 -10.14
CA LEU A 266 -2.57 20.88 -11.26
C LEU A 266 -2.32 20.25 -12.64
N TYR A 267 -1.24 19.49 -12.82
CA TYR A 267 -0.75 19.06 -14.15
C TYR A 267 -0.49 17.54 -14.25
N GLY A 268 -0.64 16.78 -13.16
CA GLY A 268 -0.35 15.35 -13.14
C GLY A 268 1.14 15.01 -12.97
N VAL A 269 1.42 13.73 -12.71
CA VAL A 269 2.76 13.25 -12.25
C VAL A 269 3.86 13.48 -13.27
N THR A 270 3.61 13.23 -14.57
CA THR A 270 4.60 13.36 -15.64
C THR A 270 5.06 14.82 -15.83
N ASP A 271 4.12 15.75 -15.84
CA ASP A 271 4.41 17.18 -16.05
C ASP A 271 5.04 17.82 -14.82
N THR A 272 4.74 17.31 -13.63
CA THR A 272 5.39 17.73 -12.38
C THR A 272 6.85 17.33 -12.31
N VAL A 273 7.16 16.09 -12.68
CA VAL A 273 8.54 15.62 -12.75
C VAL A 273 9.33 16.41 -13.79
N ASN A 274 8.70 16.81 -14.90
CA ASN A 274 9.33 17.65 -15.91
C ASN A 274 9.51 19.10 -15.45
N LEU A 275 8.55 19.67 -14.72
CA LEU A 275 8.65 21.01 -14.14
C LEU A 275 9.79 21.10 -13.12
N ILE A 276 9.88 20.12 -12.22
CA ILE A 276 10.97 20.01 -11.23
C ILE A 276 12.34 19.83 -11.91
N LYS A 277 12.42 19.09 -13.03
CA LYS A 277 13.65 18.97 -13.82
C LYS A 277 14.04 20.28 -14.54
N SER A 278 13.06 21.09 -14.93
CA SER A 278 13.27 22.36 -15.65
C SER A 278 13.64 23.55 -14.77
N ALA A 279 13.52 23.42 -13.45
CA ALA A 279 13.88 24.44 -12.46
C ALA A 279 15.36 24.39 -12.02
N LYS A 280 16.19 23.59 -12.71
CA LYS A 280 17.67 23.63 -12.63
C LYS A 280 18.23 24.49 -13.75
#